data_AF-A0A843W4R6-F1
#
_entry.id   AF-A0A843W4R6-F1
#
_cell.length_a   1.000
_cell.length_b   1.000
_cell.length_c   1.000
_cell.angle_alpha   90.00
_cell.angle_beta   90.00
_cell.angle_gamma   90.00
#
_symmetry.space_group_name_H-M   'P 1'
#
loop_
_entity.id
_entity.type
_entity.pdbx_description
1 polymer ?
#
loop_
_entity_poly.entity_id
_entity_poly.type
_entity_poly.pdbx_seq_one_letter_code
_entity_poly.pdbx_strand_id
1 'polypeptide(L)'
;MCDLLWSDPDDRCGWGISPRGAGYTFGQDISEQFNHTNNLKLIARAHQLVMDGYNWGHEQKVVTIFSAPNYCYRCGNMASILEVDDCNGHTFIQVSLSAHLHASEFQRNCLSLLLEEASLMLRVERRITSYDSSFEEVFPGFSAVNWSFSR
;
A
#
# COMPACT_ATOMS: atom_id res chain seq x y z
N MET A 1 2.53 -10.15 11.19
CA MET A 1 3.34 -9.50 10.13
C MET A 1 2.73 -9.69 8.75
N CYS A 2 2.14 -10.84 8.42
CA CYS A 2 1.55 -11.12 7.11
C CYS A 2 0.44 -10.14 6.70
N ASP A 3 -0.49 -9.83 7.61
CA ASP A 3 -1.68 -9.05 7.27
C ASP A 3 -1.37 -7.59 6.89
N LEU A 4 -0.34 -6.98 7.49
CA LEU A 4 0.12 -5.63 7.14
C LEU A 4 0.60 -5.52 5.69
N LEU A 5 1.15 -6.61 5.14
CA LEU A 5 1.75 -6.64 3.81
C LEU A 5 0.77 -7.13 2.73
N TRP A 6 -0.23 -7.93 3.11
CA TRP A 6 -1.07 -8.67 2.18
C TRP A 6 -2.57 -8.32 2.22
N SER A 7 -3.02 -7.54 3.21
CA SER A 7 -4.44 -7.18 3.31
C SER A 7 -4.84 -6.07 2.35
N ASP A 8 -6.11 -6.07 1.93
CA ASP A 8 -6.66 -5.12 0.95
C ASP A 8 -7.96 -4.46 1.44
N PRO A 9 -8.20 -3.17 1.15
CA PRO A 9 -9.51 -2.56 1.34
C PRO A 9 -10.56 -3.22 0.43
N ASP A 10 -11.81 -3.27 0.88
CA ASP A 10 -12.94 -3.88 0.19
C ASP A 10 -14.21 -3.07 0.49
N ASP A 11 -15.14 -3.01 -0.48
CA ASP A 11 -16.39 -2.26 -0.35
C ASP A 11 -17.36 -2.93 0.64
N ARG A 12 -17.11 -4.19 1.00
CA ARG A 12 -17.91 -4.95 1.97
C ARG A 12 -17.56 -4.54 3.40
N CYS A 13 -18.58 -4.40 4.24
CA CYS A 13 -18.42 -4.16 5.67
C CYS A 13 -17.76 -5.35 6.38
N GLY A 14 -16.89 -5.06 7.36
CA GLY A 14 -16.19 -6.03 8.19
C GLY A 14 -14.94 -6.62 7.55
N TRP A 15 -14.54 -7.81 8.05
CA TRP A 15 -13.38 -8.55 7.54
C TRP A 15 -13.79 -9.62 6.53
N GLY A 16 -12.97 -9.85 5.52
CA GLY A 16 -13.11 -10.93 4.54
C GLY A 16 -11.81 -11.72 4.35
N ILE A 17 -11.91 -12.92 3.79
CA ILE A 17 -10.73 -13.71 3.43
C ILE A 17 -10.14 -13.14 2.13
N SER A 18 -8.83 -12.85 2.14
CA SER A 18 -8.17 -12.33 0.95
C SER A 18 -8.17 -13.36 -0.19
N PRO A 19 -8.58 -12.96 -1.41
CA PRO A 19 -8.49 -13.82 -2.59
C PRO A 19 -7.03 -14.09 -3.02
N ARG A 20 -6.05 -13.41 -2.40
CA ARG A 20 -4.61 -13.59 -2.68
C ARG A 20 -4.02 -14.83 -2.01
N GLY A 21 -4.76 -15.48 -1.10
CA GLY A 21 -4.29 -16.62 -0.32
C GLY A 21 -3.45 -16.24 0.91
N ALA A 22 -3.29 -14.95 1.19
CA ALA A 22 -2.65 -14.40 2.39
C ALA A 22 -3.28 -13.05 2.74
N GLY A 23 -3.37 -12.73 4.04
CA GLY A 23 -4.02 -11.53 4.56
C GLY A 23 -5.55 -11.59 4.54
N TYR A 24 -6.17 -10.44 4.81
CA TYR A 24 -7.63 -10.26 4.85
C TYR A 24 -8.07 -9.13 3.92
N THR A 25 -9.35 -9.11 3.55
CA THR A 25 -9.98 -7.88 3.11
C THR A 25 -10.62 -7.14 4.29
N PHE A 26 -10.68 -5.82 4.24
CA PHE A 26 -11.26 -5.01 5.31
C PHE A 26 -12.15 -3.91 4.76
N GLY A 27 -13.31 -3.73 5.39
CA GLY A 27 -14.30 -2.72 5.05
C GLY A 27 -14.01 -1.33 5.60
N GLN A 28 -14.88 -0.40 5.21
CA GLN A 28 -14.85 0.99 5.68
C GLN A 28 -14.93 1.10 7.20
N ASP A 29 -15.84 0.35 7.83
CA ASP A 29 -16.04 0.28 9.28
C ASP A 29 -14.74 -0.06 10.03
N ILE A 30 -13.98 -1.03 9.51
CA ILE A 30 -12.70 -1.44 10.08
C ILE A 30 -11.67 -0.32 9.97
N SER A 31 -11.58 0.34 8.80
CA SER A 31 -10.63 1.43 8.60
C SER A 31 -10.96 2.67 9.44
N GLU A 32 -12.26 2.97 9.63
CA GLU A 32 -12.73 4.07 10.48
C GLU A 32 -12.43 3.79 11.94
N GLN A 33 -12.73 2.58 12.42
CA GLN A 33 -12.43 2.17 13.79
C GLN A 33 -10.91 2.24 14.04
N PHE A 34 -10.10 1.70 13.14
CA PHE A 34 -8.65 1.72 13.26
C PHE A 34 -8.10 3.16 13.32
N ASN A 35 -8.56 4.02 12.40
CA ASN A 35 -8.15 5.42 12.39
C ASN A 35 -8.58 6.16 13.67
N HIS A 36 -9.82 5.95 14.12
CA HIS A 36 -10.33 6.58 15.34
C HIS A 36 -9.54 6.16 16.58
N THR A 37 -9.35 4.85 16.78
CA THR A 37 -8.64 4.29 17.93
C THR A 37 -7.19 4.77 17.99
N ASN A 38 -6.53 4.93 16.84
CA ASN A 38 -5.13 5.33 16.76
C ASN A 38 -4.94 6.85 16.52
N ASN A 39 -6.00 7.64 16.56
CA ASN A 39 -5.98 9.08 16.27
C ASN A 39 -5.30 9.42 14.92
N LEU A 40 -5.58 8.60 13.89
CA LEU A 40 -5.11 8.77 12.53
C LEU A 40 -6.21 9.41 11.68
N LYS A 41 -5.80 10.17 10.66
CA LYS A 41 -6.73 10.76 9.68
C LYS A 41 -6.91 9.90 8.43
N LEU A 42 -5.89 9.10 8.10
CA LEU A 42 -5.75 8.42 6.82
C LEU A 42 -4.82 7.21 6.94
N ILE A 43 -5.20 6.11 6.29
CA ILE A 43 -4.32 5.00 5.96
C ILE A 43 -3.82 5.19 4.52
N ALA A 44 -2.53 5.50 4.34
CA ALA A 44 -1.89 5.48 3.04
C ALA A 44 -1.21 4.13 2.80
N ARG A 45 -1.51 3.49 1.68
CA ARG A 45 -1.02 2.15 1.37
C ARG A 45 -0.69 1.95 -0.10
N ALA A 46 -0.07 0.81 -0.44
CA ALA A 46 0.25 0.41 -1.81
C ALA A 46 -0.38 -0.95 -2.17
N HIS A 47 0.36 -1.85 -2.84
CA HIS A 47 0.03 -3.25 -3.15
C HIS A 47 -0.99 -3.50 -4.27
N GLN A 48 -2.12 -2.78 -4.30
CA GLN A 48 -3.12 -2.94 -5.36
C GLN A 48 -2.78 -2.06 -6.57
N LEU A 49 -2.78 -2.67 -7.77
CA LEU A 49 -2.73 -1.94 -9.03
C LEU A 49 -3.97 -1.05 -9.16
N VAL A 50 -3.75 0.25 -9.38
CA VAL A 50 -4.81 1.24 -9.64
C VAL A 50 -4.48 1.99 -10.93
N MET A 51 -5.49 2.19 -11.78
CA MET A 51 -5.29 2.65 -13.16
C MET A 51 -4.76 4.09 -13.23
N ASP A 52 -5.20 4.96 -12.33
CA ASP A 52 -4.78 6.36 -12.29
C ASP A 52 -3.55 6.58 -11.39
N GLY A 53 -2.91 5.52 -10.92
CA GLY A 53 -1.76 5.59 -10.01
C GLY A 53 -2.13 5.87 -8.55
N TYR A 54 -3.33 6.34 -8.25
CA TYR A 54 -3.89 6.32 -6.90
C TYR A 54 -5.40 6.07 -6.93
N ASN A 55 -5.97 5.65 -5.81
CA ASN A 55 -7.42 5.54 -5.61
C ASN A 55 -7.80 5.80 -4.15
N TRP A 56 -8.85 6.59 -3.96
CA TRP A 56 -9.45 6.81 -2.65
C TRP A 56 -10.52 5.76 -2.35
N GLY A 57 -10.51 5.24 -1.13
CA GLY A 57 -11.51 4.31 -0.63
C GLY A 57 -12.00 4.70 0.76
N HIS A 58 -13.09 4.06 1.19
CA HIS A 58 -13.63 4.17 2.54
C HIS A 58 -13.83 5.63 2.97
N GLU A 59 -14.58 6.41 2.19
CA GLU A 59 -14.81 7.85 2.44
C GLU A 59 -13.51 8.66 2.66
N GLN A 60 -12.50 8.41 1.82
CA GLN A 60 -11.18 9.05 1.88
C GLN A 60 -10.40 8.74 3.17
N LYS A 61 -10.75 7.68 3.90
CA LYS A 61 -10.00 7.18 5.05
C LYS A 61 -8.88 6.24 4.68
N VAL A 62 -8.90 5.72 3.45
CA VAL A 62 -7.84 4.87 2.88
C VAL A 62 -7.47 5.41 1.50
N VAL A 63 -6.19 5.54 1.22
CA VAL A 63 -5.67 5.78 -0.13
C VAL A 63 -4.75 4.66 -0.54
N THR A 64 -4.98 4.13 -1.74
CA THR A 64 -4.06 3.22 -2.43
C THR A 64 -3.24 4.01 -3.43
N ILE A 65 -1.91 3.91 -3.37
CA ILE A 65 -0.97 4.57 -4.27
C ILE A 65 -0.14 3.49 -4.98
N PHE A 66 0.06 3.65 -6.28
CA PHE A 66 0.81 2.73 -7.11
C PHE A 66 1.81 3.50 -7.96
N SER A 67 3.11 3.27 -7.74
CA SER A 67 4.18 4.10 -8.30
C SER A 67 4.82 3.54 -9.58
N ALA A 68 4.36 2.38 -10.07
CA ALA A 68 4.91 1.72 -11.26
C ALA A 68 4.00 1.96 -12.49
N PRO A 69 4.36 2.84 -13.43
CA PRO A 69 3.51 3.11 -14.59
C PRO A 69 3.58 1.95 -15.59
N ASN A 70 2.50 1.73 -16.35
CA ASN A 70 2.33 0.63 -17.28
C ASN A 70 2.85 -0.70 -16.72
N TYR A 71 2.31 -1.11 -15.58
CA TYR A 71 2.72 -2.29 -14.85
C TYR A 71 2.82 -3.52 -15.76
N CYS A 72 3.92 -4.26 -15.63
CA CYS A 72 4.29 -5.39 -16.49
C CYS A 72 4.26 -5.11 -18.00
N TYR A 73 4.36 -3.84 -18.43
CA TYR A 73 4.25 -3.36 -19.82
C TYR A 73 2.90 -3.68 -20.48
N ARG A 74 1.86 -3.93 -19.69
CA ARG A 74 0.57 -4.44 -20.18
C ARG A 74 -0.63 -3.72 -19.60
N CYS A 75 -0.52 -3.24 -18.36
CA CYS A 75 -1.67 -2.70 -17.66
C CYS A 75 -2.05 -1.28 -18.11
N GLY A 76 -1.12 -0.51 -18.69
CA GLY A 76 -1.40 0.85 -19.16
C GLY A 76 -1.75 1.86 -18.06
N ASN A 77 -1.57 1.51 -16.78
CA ASN A 77 -1.85 2.39 -15.66
C ASN A 77 -0.84 3.55 -15.58
N MET A 78 -1.27 4.65 -14.97
CA MET A 78 -0.39 5.71 -14.49
C MET A 78 0.30 5.27 -13.20
N ALA A 79 1.37 5.98 -12.85
CA ALA A 79 1.97 5.97 -11.52
C ALA A 79 1.57 7.21 -10.74
N SER A 80 1.56 7.13 -9.41
CA SER A 80 1.43 8.31 -8.55
C SER A 80 2.34 8.27 -7.33
N ILE A 81 2.67 9.44 -6.81
CA ILE A 81 3.32 9.67 -5.52
C ILE A 81 2.42 10.61 -4.72
N LEU A 82 2.28 10.35 -3.42
CA LEU A 82 1.62 11.25 -2.48
C LEU A 82 2.66 12.09 -1.72
N GLU A 83 2.64 13.39 -1.94
CA GLU A 83 3.36 14.36 -1.12
C GLU A 83 2.49 14.79 0.07
N VAL A 84 3.08 14.76 1.27
CA VAL A 84 2.45 15.22 2.50
C VAL A 84 3.25 16.37 3.06
N ASP A 85 2.61 17.52 3.26
CA ASP A 85 3.25 18.70 3.83
C ASP A 85 3.14 18.76 5.37
N ASP A 86 3.84 19.72 5.98
CA ASP A 86 3.85 19.92 7.44
C ASP A 86 2.47 20.33 8.02
N CYS A 87 1.56 20.81 7.18
CA CYS A 87 0.19 21.18 7.52
C CYS A 87 -0.81 20.02 7.33
N ASN A 88 -0.33 18.81 6.99
CA ASN A 88 -1.12 17.66 6.56
C ASN A 88 -1.91 17.87 5.25
N GLY A 89 -1.47 18.79 4.40
CA GLY A 89 -1.90 18.84 3.01
C GLY A 89 -1.43 17.61 2.25
N HIS A 90 -2.23 17.19 1.27
CA HIS A 90 -2.01 16.00 0.46
C HIS A 90 -2.04 16.39 -1.02
N THR A 91 -0.94 16.16 -1.73
CA THR A 91 -0.84 16.43 -3.17
C THR A 91 -0.40 15.16 -3.90
N PHE A 92 -1.14 14.77 -4.93
CA PHE A 92 -0.75 13.65 -5.79
C PHE A 92 0.01 14.17 -7.01
N ILE A 93 1.18 13.59 -7.26
CA ILE A 93 1.92 13.77 -8.50
C ILE A 93 1.68 12.51 -9.33
N GLN A 94 1.12 12.65 -10.52
CA GLN A 94 0.84 11.53 -11.43
C GLN A 94 1.80 11.53 -12.62
N VAL A 95 2.24 10.34 -13.02
CA VAL A 95 3.19 10.14 -14.13
C VAL A 95 2.66 9.04 -15.04
N SER A 96 2.50 9.35 -16.32
CA SER A 96 2.22 8.36 -17.36
C SER A 96 3.48 8.06 -18.16
N LEU A 97 3.67 6.81 -18.60
CA LEU A 97 4.68 6.50 -19.61
C LEU A 97 4.24 7.08 -20.96
N SER A 98 4.98 8.06 -21.46
CA SER A 98 4.81 8.54 -22.84
C SER A 98 5.29 7.45 -23.81
N ALA A 99 4.47 7.13 -24.80
CA ALA A 99 4.75 6.14 -25.84
C ALA A 99 6.01 6.44 -26.70
N HIS A 100 6.68 7.58 -26.49
CA HIS A 100 7.84 8.02 -27.27
C HIS A 100 9.21 7.88 -26.55
N LEU A 101 9.27 7.34 -25.33
CA LEU A 101 10.56 7.04 -24.70
C LEU A 101 10.97 5.59 -25.00
N HIS A 102 12.04 5.46 -25.79
CA HIS A 102 12.68 4.18 -26.06
C HIS A 102 13.02 3.45 -24.75
N ALA A 103 12.61 2.19 -24.73
CA ALA A 103 12.52 1.25 -23.62
C ALA A 103 13.84 0.85 -22.90
N SER A 104 14.89 1.69 -22.87
CA SER A 104 16.23 1.27 -22.43
C SER A 104 16.75 1.89 -21.13
N GLU A 105 16.35 3.12 -20.76
CA GLU A 105 16.91 3.82 -19.59
C GLU A 105 15.96 3.94 -18.40
N PHE A 106 14.68 4.29 -18.62
CA PHE A 106 13.68 4.28 -17.55
C PHE A 106 13.39 2.85 -17.04
N GLN A 107 13.64 1.87 -17.91
CA GLN A 107 13.25 0.47 -17.75
C GLN A 107 14.10 -0.32 -16.75
N ARG A 108 15.39 0.02 -16.63
CA ARG A 108 16.27 -0.56 -15.58
C ARG A 108 15.95 0.01 -14.20
N ASN A 109 15.50 1.26 -14.14
CA ASN A 109 15.10 1.91 -12.90
C ASN A 109 13.76 1.40 -12.37
N CYS A 110 12.79 0.99 -13.21
CA CYS A 110 11.52 0.45 -12.69
C CYS A 110 11.65 -0.93 -12.00
N LEU A 111 12.56 -1.80 -12.46
CA LEU A 111 12.81 -3.09 -11.78
C LEU A 111 13.58 -2.88 -10.47
N SER A 112 14.48 -1.90 -10.41
CA SER A 112 15.12 -1.48 -9.16
C SER A 112 14.16 -0.74 -8.24
N LEU A 113 13.19 0.02 -8.77
CA LEU A 113 12.16 0.71 -7.99
C LEU A 113 11.18 -0.28 -7.34
N LEU A 114 10.84 -1.41 -7.96
CA LEU A 114 10.05 -2.46 -7.30
C LEU A 114 10.83 -3.17 -6.17
N LEU A 115 12.15 -3.36 -6.34
CA LEU A 115 13.03 -3.86 -5.27
C LEU A 115 13.30 -2.80 -4.18
N GLU A 116 13.31 -1.51 -4.54
CA GLU A 116 13.32 -0.41 -3.60
C GLU A 116 11.97 -0.21 -2.93
N GLU A 117 10.82 -0.46 -3.56
CA GLU A 117 9.49 -0.40 -2.93
C GLU A 117 9.36 -1.48 -1.85
N ALA A 118 9.90 -2.68 -2.07
CA ALA A 118 10.04 -3.68 -1.03
C ALA A 118 10.98 -3.20 0.11
N SER A 119 12.04 -2.46 -0.22
CA SER A 119 12.94 -1.84 0.77
C SER A 119 12.37 -0.59 1.46
N LEU A 120 11.44 0.13 0.81
CA LEU A 120 10.72 1.28 1.33
C LEU A 120 9.58 0.82 2.24
N MET A 121 8.91 -0.29 1.91
CA MET A 121 8.07 -1.04 2.84
C MET A 121 8.86 -1.39 4.11
N LEU A 122 10.07 -1.95 3.98
CA LEU A 122 10.97 -2.23 5.12
C LEU A 122 11.42 -0.96 5.87
N ARG A 123 11.47 0.22 5.23
CA ARG A 123 11.75 1.51 5.90
C ARG A 123 10.53 2.08 6.61
N VAL A 124 9.32 1.85 6.10
CA VAL A 124 8.05 2.18 6.76
C VAL A 124 7.84 1.29 7.99
N GLU A 125 8.21 0.00 7.93
CA GLU A 125 8.20 -0.92 9.10
C GLU A 125 9.03 -0.38 10.29
N ARG A 126 10.14 0.32 10.04
CA ARG A 126 10.97 0.93 11.11
C ARG A 126 10.34 2.15 11.79
N ARG A 127 9.35 2.79 11.15
CA ARG A 127 8.55 3.86 11.78
C ARG A 127 7.32 3.31 12.50
N ILE A 128 6.78 2.18 12.05
CA ILE A 128 5.65 1.51 12.71
C ILE A 128 6.11 0.82 14.01
N THR A 129 7.32 0.27 14.05
CA THR A 129 7.88 -0.37 15.26
C THR A 129 8.13 0.58 16.44
N SER A 130 8.10 1.91 16.26
CA SER A 130 8.11 2.85 17.39
C SER A 130 6.74 3.06 18.05
N TYR A 131 5.67 2.48 17.49
CA TYR A 131 4.28 2.61 17.92
C TYR A 131 3.66 1.24 18.34
N ASP A 132 4.50 0.22 18.54
CA ASP A 132 4.15 -1.20 18.50
C ASP A 132 3.65 -1.83 19.81
N SER A 133 3.23 -1.03 20.79
CA SER A 133 2.61 -1.60 22.01
C SER A 133 1.08 -1.69 21.95
N SER A 134 0.41 -1.02 21.01
CA SER A 134 -1.05 -1.04 20.87
C SER A 134 -1.57 -1.98 19.77
N PHE A 135 -0.68 -2.52 18.93
CA PHE A 135 -1.08 -3.37 17.78
C PHE A 135 -1.51 -4.78 18.19
N GLU A 136 -0.96 -5.35 19.26
CA GLU A 136 -1.36 -6.67 19.76
C GLU A 136 -2.76 -6.68 20.39
N GLU A 137 -3.25 -5.55 20.92
CA GLU A 137 -4.59 -5.46 21.51
C GLU A 137 -5.72 -5.54 20.46
N VAL A 138 -5.44 -5.17 19.20
CA VAL A 138 -6.44 -5.13 18.13
C VAL A 138 -6.46 -6.43 17.31
N PHE A 139 -5.38 -7.22 17.32
CA PHE A 139 -5.24 -8.45 16.53
C PHE A 139 -4.83 -9.66 17.39
N PRO A 140 -5.75 -10.27 18.17
CA PRO A 140 -5.44 -11.44 18.97
C PRO A 140 -5.19 -12.67 18.06
N GLY A 141 -3.94 -13.19 18.05
CA GLY A 141 -3.57 -14.39 17.30
C GLY A 141 -2.26 -14.33 16.48
N PHE A 142 -1.43 -13.30 16.70
CA PHE A 142 -0.13 -13.16 16.05
C PHE A 142 0.78 -14.37 16.33
N SER A 143 1.02 -15.20 15.32
CA SER A 143 2.12 -16.17 15.33
C SER A 143 3.13 -15.77 14.27
N ALA A 144 4.37 -15.57 14.70
CA ALA A 144 5.49 -15.31 13.81
C ALA A 144 5.81 -16.58 13.01
N VAL A 145 5.30 -16.67 11.78
CA VAL A 145 5.70 -17.74 10.86
C VAL A 145 6.93 -17.26 10.08
N ASN A 146 8.08 -17.85 10.40
CA ASN A 146 9.33 -17.70 9.66
C ASN A 146 9.16 -18.17 8.21
N TRP A 147 9.37 -17.29 7.24
CA TRP A 147 9.55 -17.69 5.85
C TRP A 147 11.02 -17.52 5.45
N SER A 148 11.65 -18.65 5.16
CA SER A 148 12.91 -18.70 4.42
C SER A 148 12.57 -18.74 2.93
N PHE A 149 13.02 -17.74 2.17
CA PHE A 149 12.96 -17.79 0.71
C PHE A 149 14.02 -18.77 0.21
N SER A 150 13.60 -19.92 -0.31
CA SER A 150 14.45 -20.74 -1.17
C SER A 150 14.52 -20.10 -2.56
N ARG A 151 15.73 -20.11 -3.11
CA ARG A 151 16.18 -19.42 -4.32
C ARG A 151 15.37 -19.71 -5.58
#